data_AF-A0A1Q6K654-F1
#
_entry.id   AF-A0A1Q6K654-F1
#
_cell.length_a   1.000
_cell.length_b   1.000
_cell.length_c   1.000
_cell.angle_alpha   90.00
_cell.angle_beta   90.00
_cell.angle_gamma   90.00
#
_symmetry.space_group_name_H-M   'P 1'
#
loop_
_entity.id
_entity.type
_entity.pdbx_description
1 polymer ?
#
loop_
_entity_poly.entity_id
_entity_poly.type
_entity_poly.pdbx_seq_one_letter_code
_entity_poly.pdbx_strand_id
1 'polypeptide(L)'
;MEKLNKKENELKLIPKAERYIEYMLEVILKIPRTEKFSIGTEYKNSMYKMLESIMYLSKIEIKDRFKSINKIDADLSVQRILLRIMYKNAWIDKKKFEYAMSLIYEMGKIIGGLVKYYGKNNKA
;
A
#
# COMPACT_ATOMS: atom_id res chain seq x y z
N MET A 1 7.18 26.25 -4.95
CA MET A 1 8.07 25.21 -4.39
C MET A 1 7.30 24.04 -3.76
N GLU A 2 6.25 24.25 -2.94
CA GLU A 2 5.48 23.14 -2.34
C GLU A 2 4.85 22.17 -3.35
N LYS A 3 4.27 22.66 -4.46
CA LYS A 3 3.67 21.80 -5.50
C LYS A 3 4.68 20.85 -6.17
N LEU A 4 5.95 21.26 -6.36
CA LEU A 4 6.98 20.43 -6.99
C LEU A 4 7.43 19.27 -6.09
N ASN A 5 7.72 19.58 -4.82
CA ASN A 5 8.17 18.62 -3.80
C ASN A 5 7.08 17.55 -3.50
N LYS A 6 5.81 17.84 -3.81
CA LYS A 6 4.66 16.95 -3.59
C LYS A 6 4.39 16.01 -4.76
N LYS A 7 4.57 16.47 -6.00
CA LYS A 7 4.57 15.60 -7.19
C LYS A 7 5.69 14.56 -7.07
N GLU A 8 6.82 14.97 -6.49
CA GLU A 8 7.93 14.08 -6.12
C GLU A 8 7.50 13.02 -5.08
N ASN A 9 6.69 13.39 -4.07
CA ASN A 9 6.17 12.44 -3.09
C ASN A 9 5.17 11.43 -3.66
N GLU A 10 4.33 11.83 -4.61
CA GLU A 10 3.46 10.91 -5.37
C GLU A 10 4.30 9.92 -6.18
N LEU A 11 5.35 10.40 -6.85
CA LEU A 11 6.27 9.56 -7.62
C LEU A 11 7.08 8.61 -6.72
N LYS A 12 7.42 9.03 -5.49
CA LYS A 12 8.12 8.20 -4.48
C LYS A 12 7.29 7.01 -4.00
N LEU A 13 5.95 7.03 -4.14
CA LEU A 13 5.10 5.88 -3.78
C LEU A 13 5.32 4.69 -4.71
N ILE A 14 5.55 4.93 -6.00
CA ILE A 14 5.68 3.88 -7.01
C ILE A 14 6.81 2.88 -6.66
N PRO A 15 8.08 3.30 -6.52
CA PRO A 15 9.17 2.36 -6.21
C PRO A 15 9.04 1.71 -4.83
N LYS A 16 8.33 2.35 -3.89
CA LYS A 16 8.04 1.77 -2.56
C LYS A 16 6.97 0.67 -2.65
N ALA A 17 5.93 0.91 -3.43
CA ALA A 17 4.89 -0.08 -3.70
C ALA A 17 5.46 -1.27 -4.47
N GLU A 18 6.28 -1.04 -5.50
CA GLU A 18 6.97 -2.09 -6.26
C GLU A 18 7.79 -3.01 -5.36
N ARG A 19 8.73 -2.45 -4.58
CA ARG A 19 9.55 -3.21 -3.63
C ARG A 19 8.72 -4.01 -2.63
N TYR A 20 7.62 -3.44 -2.16
CA TYR A 20 6.72 -4.12 -1.23
C TYR A 20 5.97 -5.28 -1.91
N ILE A 21 5.48 -5.08 -3.13
CA ILE A 21 4.79 -6.10 -3.91
C ILE A 21 5.73 -7.25 -4.22
N GLU A 22 6.93 -6.98 -4.73
CA GLU A 22 7.96 -7.99 -4.99
C GLU A 22 8.22 -8.85 -3.77
N TYR A 23 8.47 -8.21 -2.63
CA TYR A 23 8.70 -8.90 -1.37
C TYR A 23 7.52 -9.79 -0.97
N MET A 24 6.30 -9.26 -1.02
CA MET A 24 5.10 -10.00 -0.63
C MET A 24 4.80 -11.16 -1.57
N LEU A 25 5.10 -11.05 -2.86
CA LEU A 25 4.97 -12.18 -3.79
C LEU A 25 5.88 -13.34 -3.40
N GLU A 26 7.15 -13.07 -3.05
CA GLU A 26 8.05 -14.11 -2.54
C GLU A 26 7.57 -14.74 -1.24
N VAL A 27 7.02 -13.93 -0.32
CA VAL A 27 6.46 -14.41 0.95
C VAL A 27 5.28 -15.34 0.69
N ILE A 28 4.31 -14.91 -0.13
CA ILE A 28 3.11 -15.67 -0.47
C ILE A 28 3.47 -16.98 -1.20
N LEU A 29 4.50 -16.99 -2.03
CA LEU A 29 4.98 -18.23 -2.67
C LEU A 29 5.47 -19.29 -1.68
N LYS A 30 5.83 -18.91 -0.45
CA LYS A 30 6.40 -19.81 0.57
C LYS A 30 5.37 -20.28 1.61
N ILE A 31 4.15 -19.76 1.62
CA ILE A 31 3.10 -20.18 2.58
C ILE A 31 2.45 -21.52 2.14
N PRO A 32 1.71 -22.21 3.04
CA PRO A 32 1.02 -23.46 2.72
C PRO A 32 0.13 -23.36 1.47
N ARG A 33 0.07 -24.43 0.67
CA ARG A 33 -0.61 -24.44 -0.64
C ARG A 33 -2.05 -23.95 -0.57
N THR A 34 -2.82 -24.41 0.40
CA THR A 34 -4.23 -24.01 0.59
C THR A 34 -4.36 -22.51 0.81
N GLU A 35 -3.54 -21.95 1.70
CA GLU A 35 -3.59 -20.53 2.06
C GLU A 35 -3.05 -19.63 0.97
N LYS A 36 -2.07 -20.11 0.21
CA LYS A 36 -1.54 -19.42 -0.98
C LYS A 36 -2.64 -19.13 -2.00
N PHE A 37 -3.56 -20.08 -2.21
CA PHE A 37 -4.68 -19.91 -3.14
C PHE A 37 -5.91 -19.26 -2.50
N SER A 38 -5.98 -19.21 -1.17
CA SER A 38 -6.99 -18.49 -0.39
C SER A 38 -6.50 -17.06 -0.08
N ILE A 39 -6.00 -16.80 1.14
CA ILE A 39 -5.57 -15.46 1.58
C ILE A 39 -4.49 -14.86 0.66
N GLY A 40 -3.61 -15.68 0.09
CA GLY A 40 -2.56 -15.21 -0.81
C GLY A 40 -3.12 -14.59 -2.09
N THR A 41 -4.26 -15.10 -2.60
CA THR A 41 -4.96 -14.52 -3.75
C THR A 41 -5.59 -13.18 -3.39
N GLU A 42 -6.28 -13.10 -2.26
CA GLU A 42 -6.90 -11.85 -1.77
C GLU A 42 -5.85 -10.77 -1.48
N TYR A 43 -4.71 -11.15 -0.91
CA TYR A 43 -3.60 -10.24 -0.65
C TYR A 43 -3.04 -9.66 -1.95
N LYS A 44 -2.75 -10.50 -2.95
CA LYS A 44 -2.29 -10.05 -4.27
C LYS A 44 -3.29 -9.11 -4.94
N ASN A 45 -4.57 -9.47 -4.91
CA ASN A 45 -5.63 -8.63 -5.49
C ASN A 45 -5.67 -7.25 -4.83
N SER A 46 -5.56 -7.17 -3.50
CA SER A 46 -5.49 -5.88 -2.79
C SER A 46 -4.24 -5.08 -3.16
N MET A 47 -3.08 -5.73 -3.29
CA MET A 47 -1.84 -5.07 -3.71
C MET A 47 -1.92 -4.51 -5.13
N TYR A 48 -2.52 -5.24 -6.08
CA TYR A 48 -2.66 -4.78 -7.45
C TYR A 48 -3.66 -3.62 -7.56
N LYS A 49 -4.80 -3.68 -6.86
CA LYS A 49 -5.75 -2.56 -6.78
C LYS A 49 -5.13 -1.29 -6.20
N MET A 50 -4.28 -1.46 -5.19
CA MET A 50 -3.50 -0.36 -4.61
C MET A 50 -2.53 0.23 -5.64
N LEU A 51 -1.77 -0.62 -6.35
CA LEU A 51 -0.83 -0.18 -7.39
C LEU A 51 -1.55 0.58 -8.52
N GLU A 52 -2.66 0.06 -9.02
CA GLU A 52 -3.51 0.74 -10.00
C GLU A 52 -3.93 2.13 -9.49
N SER A 53 -4.36 2.21 -8.24
CA SER A 53 -4.79 3.47 -7.61
C SER A 53 -3.63 4.46 -7.47
N ILE A 54 -2.42 3.99 -7.15
CA ILE A 54 -1.19 4.80 -7.11
C ILE A 54 -0.89 5.36 -8.51
N MET A 55 -0.90 4.52 -9.54
CA MET A 55 -0.65 4.94 -10.92
C MET A 55 -1.68 5.97 -11.40
N TYR A 56 -2.94 5.78 -11.00
CA TYR A 56 -4.05 6.65 -11.35
C TYR A 56 -3.93 8.07 -10.77
N LEU A 57 -3.24 8.28 -9.64
CA LEU A 57 -3.03 9.62 -9.06
C LEU A 57 -2.43 10.62 -10.05
N SER A 58 -1.53 10.15 -10.91
CA SER A 58 -0.87 10.97 -11.92
C SER A 58 -1.77 11.37 -13.09
N LYS A 59 -2.93 10.71 -13.24
CA LYS A 59 -3.86 10.83 -14.37
C LYS A 59 -5.15 11.58 -14.05
N ILE A 60 -5.34 11.97 -12.78
CA ILE A 60 -6.55 12.66 -12.32
C ILE A 60 -6.31 14.10 -11.88
N GLU A 61 -7.38 14.86 -11.91
CA GLU A 61 -7.44 16.23 -11.41
C GLU A 61 -7.18 16.29 -9.90
N ILE A 62 -6.59 17.39 -9.45
CA ILE A 62 -6.18 17.64 -8.06
C ILE A 62 -7.36 17.45 -7.08
N LYS A 63 -8.58 17.84 -7.48
CA LYS A 63 -9.79 17.73 -6.66
C LYS A 63 -10.15 16.27 -6.32
N ASP A 64 -9.89 15.34 -7.23
CA ASP A 64 -10.23 13.92 -7.08
C ASP A 64 -9.12 13.11 -6.41
N ARG A 65 -7.89 13.65 -6.34
CA ARG A 65 -6.73 12.97 -5.73
C ARG A 65 -6.95 12.58 -4.28
N PHE A 66 -7.66 13.40 -3.51
CA PHE A 66 -7.93 13.09 -2.11
C PHE A 66 -8.67 11.76 -1.94
N LYS A 67 -9.71 11.54 -2.76
CA LYS A 67 -10.50 10.30 -2.74
C LYS A 67 -9.64 9.10 -3.11
N SER A 68 -8.81 9.23 -4.15
CA SER A 68 -7.89 8.17 -4.58
C SER A 68 -6.82 7.87 -3.53
N ILE A 69 -6.27 8.87 -2.85
CA ILE A 69 -5.30 8.67 -1.77
C ILE A 69 -5.95 7.94 -0.59
N ASN A 70 -7.16 8.31 -0.19
CA ASN A 70 -7.88 7.60 0.88
C ASN A 70 -8.17 6.14 0.50
N LYS A 71 -8.43 5.87 -0.78
CA LYS A 71 -8.56 4.50 -1.27
C LYS A 71 -7.26 3.70 -1.09
N ILE A 72 -6.12 4.28 -1.47
CA ILE A 72 -4.79 3.65 -1.28
C ILE A 72 -4.53 3.38 0.22
N ASP A 73 -4.88 4.33 1.10
CA ASP A 73 -4.74 4.15 2.56
C ASP A 73 -5.60 3.00 3.11
N ALA A 74 -6.83 2.88 2.60
CA ALA A 74 -7.72 1.78 2.94
C ALA A 74 -7.17 0.43 2.46
N ASP A 75 -6.68 0.36 1.21
CA ASP A 75 -6.07 -0.86 0.66
C ASP A 75 -4.85 -1.30 1.47
N LEU A 76 -3.97 -0.37 1.88
CA LEU A 76 -2.84 -0.67 2.77
C LEU A 76 -3.30 -1.19 4.14
N SER A 77 -4.40 -0.66 4.67
CA SER A 77 -4.97 -1.10 5.94
C SER A 77 -5.50 -2.53 5.85
N VAL A 78 -6.14 -2.90 4.74
CA VAL A 78 -6.55 -4.28 4.45
C VAL A 78 -5.32 -5.20 4.44
N GLN A 79 -4.29 -4.84 3.68
CA GLN A 79 -3.06 -5.65 3.57
C GLN A 79 -2.36 -5.82 4.93
N ARG A 80 -2.37 -4.80 5.78
CA ARG A 80 -1.85 -4.88 7.16
C ARG A 80 -2.62 -5.89 8.00
N ILE A 81 -3.95 -5.93 7.87
CA ILE A 81 -4.80 -6.90 8.58
C ILE A 81 -4.53 -8.31 8.07
N LEU A 82 -4.49 -8.51 6.74
CA LEU A 82 -4.17 -9.81 6.14
C LEU A 82 -2.79 -10.31 6.61
N LEU A 83 -1.78 -9.44 6.63
CA LEU A 83 -0.44 -9.78 7.09
C LEU A 83 -0.42 -10.22 8.57
N ARG A 84 -1.23 -9.56 9.43
CA ARG A 84 -1.40 -9.96 10.83
C ARG A 84 -2.08 -11.32 10.96
N ILE A 85 -3.06 -11.63 10.12
CA ILE A 85 -3.71 -12.94 10.08
C ILE A 85 -2.69 -14.01 9.66
N MET A 86 -1.89 -13.76 8.63
CA MET A 86 -0.85 -14.69 8.18
C MET A 86 0.17 -14.99 9.29
N TYR A 87 0.56 -13.97 10.05
CA TYR A 87 1.48 -14.13 11.18
C TYR A 87 0.84 -14.89 12.35
N LYS A 88 -0.41 -14.56 12.72
CA LYS A 88 -1.13 -15.25 13.81
C LYS A 88 -1.31 -16.74 13.55
N ASN A 89 -1.47 -17.14 12.29
CA ASN A 89 -1.60 -18.54 11.88
C ASN A 89 -0.24 -19.22 11.60
N ALA A 90 0.88 -18.57 11.93
CA ALA A 90 2.24 -19.06 11.71
C ALA A 90 2.56 -19.43 10.24
N TRP A 91 1.84 -18.87 9.26
CA TRP A 91 2.15 -19.05 7.84
C TRP A 91 3.39 -18.26 7.40
N ILE A 92 3.73 -17.22 8.16
CA ILE A 92 4.95 -16.43 8.00
C ILE A 92 5.65 -16.31 9.36
N ASP A 93 6.97 -16.24 9.33
CA ASP A 93 7.76 -15.99 10.53
C ASP A 93 7.77 -14.50 10.93
N LYS A 94 8.25 -14.25 12.15
CA LYS A 94 8.33 -12.89 12.72
C LYS A 94 9.19 -11.95 11.88
N LYS A 95 10.31 -12.42 11.34
CA LYS A 95 11.23 -11.59 10.53
C LYS A 95 10.54 -11.11 9.26
N LYS A 96 9.80 -12.00 8.59
CA LYS A 96 9.02 -11.66 7.39
C LYS A 96 7.89 -10.68 7.71
N PHE A 97 7.18 -10.94 8.81
CA PHE A 97 6.12 -10.07 9.30
C PHE A 97 6.62 -8.65 9.59
N GLU A 98 7.71 -8.50 10.35
CA GLU A 98 8.27 -7.21 10.74
C GLU A 98 8.78 -6.41 9.54
N TYR A 99 9.45 -7.07 8.60
CA TYR A 99 9.93 -6.41 7.39
C TYR A 99 8.79 -5.99 6.45
N ALA A 100 7.76 -6.82 6.24
CA ALA A 100 6.58 -6.40 5.49
C ALA A 100 5.86 -5.22 6.17
N MET A 101 5.75 -5.24 7.50
CA MET A 101 5.17 -4.14 8.28
C MET A 101 5.97 -2.84 8.13
N SER A 102 7.31 -2.90 8.07
CA SER A 102 8.13 -1.69 7.89
C SER A 102 7.92 -1.07 6.51
N LEU A 103 7.79 -1.88 5.45
CA LEU A 103 7.49 -1.41 4.10
C LEU A 103 6.10 -0.73 4.03
N ILE A 104 5.08 -1.34 4.65
CA ILE A 104 3.74 -0.74 4.80
C ILE A 104 3.81 0.59 5.55
N TYR A 105 4.61 0.66 6.62
CA TYR A 105 4.75 1.86 7.43
C TYR A 105 5.42 3.01 6.67
N GLU A 106 6.46 2.73 5.88
CA GLU A 106 7.09 3.72 5.00
C GLU A 106 6.09 4.32 4.00
N MET A 107 5.31 3.47 3.32
CA MET A 107 4.26 3.95 2.41
C MET A 107 3.19 4.76 3.15
N GLY A 108 2.77 4.30 4.34
CA GLY A 108 1.79 4.99 5.18
C GLY A 108 2.22 6.40 5.59
N LYS A 109 3.52 6.64 5.83
CA LYS A 109 4.03 7.99 6.10
C LYS A 109 3.84 8.93 4.91
N ILE A 110 4.13 8.46 3.71
CA ILE A 110 3.99 9.25 2.47
C ILE A 110 2.51 9.58 2.25
N ILE A 111 1.64 8.56 2.34
CA ILE A 111 0.20 8.70 2.18
C ILE A 111 -0.39 9.66 3.22
N GLY A 112 -0.05 9.53 4.50
CA GLY A 112 -0.51 10.44 5.54
C GLY A 112 -0.10 11.89 5.29
N GLY A 113 1.10 12.12 4.71
CA GLY A 113 1.54 13.44 4.26
C GLY A 113 0.72 14.00 3.09
N LEU A 114 0.29 13.14 2.16
CA LEU A 114 -0.57 13.50 1.03
C LEU A 114 -2.02 13.77 1.48
N VAL A 115 -2.59 12.92 2.34
CA VAL A 115 -3.94 13.11 2.93
C VAL A 115 -4.06 14.46 3.61
N LYS A 116 -3.09 14.83 4.47
CA LYS A 116 -3.09 16.14 5.16
C LYS A 116 -3.06 17.33 4.20
N TYR A 117 -2.44 17.16 3.04
CA TYR A 117 -2.31 18.23 2.05
C TYR A 117 -3.58 18.37 1.22
N TYR A 118 -4.03 17.28 0.60
CA TYR A 118 -5.22 17.30 -0.26
C TYR A 118 -6.50 17.50 0.55
N GLY A 119 -6.55 17.03 1.81
CA GLY A 119 -7.68 17.23 2.70
C GLY A 119 -7.86 18.69 3.15
N LYS A 120 -6.79 19.48 3.21
CA LYS A 120 -6.89 20.93 3.46
C LYS A 120 -7.48 21.68 2.26
N ASN A 121 -7.14 21.25 1.05
CA ASN A 121 -7.60 21.88 -0.19
C ASN A 121 -9.06 21.52 -0.55
N ASN A 122 -9.65 20.49 0.07
CA ASN A 122 -11.04 20.06 -0.13
C ASN A 122 -12.04 20.68 0.87
N LYS A 123 -11.56 21.51 1.82
CA LYS A 123 -12.40 22.24 2.79
C LYS A 123 -12.64 23.70 2.40
N ALA A 124 -12.25 24.10 1.19
CA ALA A 124 -12.44 25.44 0.64
C ALA A 124 -13.59 25.43 -0.36
#